data_AF-A0A022RC86-F1
#
_entry.id   AF-A0A022RC86-F1
#
_cell.length_a   1.000
_cell.length_b   1.000
_cell.length_c   1.000
_cell.angle_alpha   90.00
_cell.angle_beta   90.00
_cell.angle_gamma   90.00
#
_symmetry.space_group_name_H-M   'P 1'
#
loop_
_entity.id
_entity.type
_entity.pdbx_description
1 polymer ?
#
loop_
_entity_poly.entity_id
_entity_poly.type
_entity_poly.pdbx_seq_one_letter_code
_entity_poly.pdbx_strand_id
1 'polypeptide(L)'
;MPGSLEPLDIGVHIPYHFRCPISLELMCDPVTVCTGQTYDRSSIESWVGTGNTTCPVTRVPLSDFTLIPNHTLRRLIQEWCVANRSFGVERIPTPKQPAEPNLVRTLLSQASSGSAPFSLRVSALRRLRGLARDSDKNRSVIAALNAREILLSVVFADVVSQPSELNLESIAILSMFTLSEPECLYVASDPDRVCYLVNLLFHSSIDVRVNSAAVIENVVAGIRSPEFRTQISCSDGVFEGIVGILSYPVAYNRALKVGIKALFALCLVKQHRHKAVAAGAVEALIDRLAEFEKCDAERALATVELLCRFPSGCAAFASHALTVPLL
;
A
#
# COMPACT_ATOMS: atom_id res chain seq x y z
N MET A 1 -46.36 33.00 -7.59
CA MET A 1 -45.47 32.15 -6.76
C MET A 1 -46.18 30.83 -6.52
N PRO A 2 -45.51 29.67 -6.67
CA PRO A 2 -44.29 29.39 -7.43
C PRO A 2 -44.57 28.47 -8.63
N GLY A 3 -43.77 28.63 -9.68
CA GLY A 3 -43.71 27.66 -10.76
C GLY A 3 -43.14 26.35 -10.22
N SER A 4 -43.77 25.24 -10.58
CA SER A 4 -43.19 23.92 -10.41
C SER A 4 -41.91 23.88 -11.24
N LEU A 5 -40.77 23.98 -10.58
CA LEU A 5 -39.49 23.58 -11.16
C LEU A 5 -39.64 22.08 -11.49
N GLU A 6 -39.78 21.76 -12.78
CA GLU A 6 -39.42 20.41 -13.23
C GLU A 6 -37.95 20.22 -12.83
N PRO A 7 -37.63 19.14 -12.09
CA PRO A 7 -36.23 18.85 -11.83
C PRO A 7 -35.61 18.52 -13.18
N LEU A 8 -34.69 19.37 -13.64
CA LEU A 8 -33.71 19.02 -14.65
C LEU A 8 -32.83 17.91 -14.08
N ASP A 9 -33.38 16.69 -14.03
CA ASP A 9 -32.65 15.48 -13.73
C ASP A 9 -31.86 15.11 -15.00
N ILE A 10 -30.82 15.91 -15.28
CA ILE A 10 -29.75 15.52 -16.21
C ILE A 10 -28.82 14.59 -15.43
N GLY A 11 -29.41 13.53 -14.87
CA GLY A 11 -28.74 12.42 -14.21
C GLY A 11 -28.81 11.24 -15.16
N VAL A 12 -27.67 10.72 -15.59
CA VAL A 12 -27.60 9.54 -16.46
C VAL A 12 -28.37 8.40 -15.81
N HIS A 13 -29.50 8.00 -16.39
CA HIS A 13 -30.30 6.91 -15.84
C HIS A 13 -29.65 5.56 -16.16
N ILE A 14 -29.02 4.94 -15.15
CA ILE A 14 -28.42 3.60 -15.28
C ILE A 14 -29.51 2.59 -15.68
N PRO A 15 -29.38 1.85 -16.80
CA PRO A 15 -30.31 0.80 -17.18
C PRO A 15 -30.49 -0.24 -16.06
N TYR A 16 -31.73 -0.68 -15.82
CA TYR A 16 -32.03 -1.56 -14.69
C TYR A 16 -31.25 -2.88 -14.70
N HIS A 17 -31.00 -3.45 -15.88
CA HIS A 17 -30.20 -4.67 -16.05
C HIS A 17 -28.72 -4.51 -15.67
N PHE A 18 -28.23 -3.27 -15.56
CA PHE A 18 -26.87 -2.98 -15.13
C PHE A 18 -26.76 -2.72 -13.64
N ARG A 19 -27.90 -2.63 -12.94
CA ARG A 19 -27.94 -2.40 -11.50
C ARG A 19 -27.89 -3.71 -10.73
N CYS A 20 -27.12 -3.75 -9.66
CA CYS A 20 -27.10 -4.88 -8.75
C CYS A 20 -28.45 -4.95 -8.01
N PRO A 21 -29.12 -6.12 -7.94
CA PRO A 21 -30.38 -6.23 -7.19
C PRO A 21 -30.25 -6.01 -5.67
N ILE A 22 -29.04 -6.07 -5.12
CA ILE A 22 -28.77 -5.86 -3.68
C ILE A 22 -28.49 -4.38 -3.41
N SER A 23 -27.47 -3.80 -4.06
CA SER A 23 -27.05 -2.42 -3.81
C SER A 23 -27.86 -1.37 -4.58
N LEU A 24 -28.56 -1.78 -5.64
CA LEU A 24 -29.24 -0.92 -6.61
C LEU A 24 -28.30 0.02 -7.39
N GLU A 25 -26.99 -0.16 -7.25
CA GLU A 25 -25.94 0.59 -7.95
C GLU A 25 -25.45 -0.15 -9.21
N LEU A 26 -24.71 0.55 -10.07
CA LEU A 26 -24.08 -0.03 -11.26
C LEU A 26 -23.14 -1.19 -10.88
N MET A 27 -23.33 -2.36 -11.49
CA MET A 27 -22.46 -3.51 -11.24
C MET A 27 -21.06 -3.27 -11.81
N CYS A 28 -20.06 -3.32 -10.93
CA CYS A 28 -18.66 -3.19 -11.31
C CYS A 28 -18.05 -4.55 -11.72
N ASP A 29 -18.38 -5.60 -10.97
CA ASP A 29 -17.93 -6.97 -11.21
C ASP A 29 -19.15 -7.90 -11.25
N PRO A 30 -19.93 -7.92 -12.35
CA PRO A 30 -21.14 -8.73 -12.44
C PRO A 30 -20.79 -10.22 -12.39
N VAL A 31 -21.44 -10.95 -11.48
CA VAL A 31 -21.30 -12.39 -11.25
C VAL A 31 -22.66 -13.06 -11.12
N THR A 32 -22.79 -14.25 -11.68
CA THR A 32 -23.99 -15.06 -11.68
C THR A 32 -23.88 -16.16 -10.63
N VAL A 33 -24.91 -16.30 -9.79
CA VAL A 33 -25.06 -17.40 -8.83
C VAL A 33 -25.79 -18.59 -9.45
N CYS A 34 -25.85 -19.75 -8.77
CA CYS A 34 -26.47 -20.97 -9.29
C CYS A 34 -27.96 -20.82 -9.70
N THR A 35 -28.68 -19.82 -9.18
CA THR A 35 -30.06 -19.50 -9.55
C THR A 35 -30.19 -18.70 -10.86
N GLY A 36 -29.07 -18.38 -11.52
CA GLY A 36 -29.03 -17.60 -12.77
C GLY A 36 -29.14 -16.09 -12.57
N GLN A 37 -29.31 -15.60 -11.35
CA GLN A 37 -29.35 -14.17 -11.03
C GLN A 37 -27.94 -13.57 -11.01
N THR A 38 -27.80 -12.35 -11.54
CA THR A 38 -26.53 -11.62 -11.58
C THR A 38 -26.50 -10.50 -10.54
N TYR A 39 -25.40 -10.39 -9.81
CA TYR A 39 -25.17 -9.37 -8.79
C TYR A 39 -23.79 -8.73 -9.01
N ASP A 40 -23.55 -7.58 -8.38
CA ASP A 40 -22.16 -7.16 -8.17
C ASP A 40 -21.50 -8.11 -7.18
N ARG A 41 -20.26 -8.55 -7.50
CA ARG A 41 -19.51 -9.50 -6.68
C ARG A 41 -19.44 -9.10 -5.22
N SER A 42 -19.10 -7.84 -4.93
CA SER A 42 -18.92 -7.37 -3.55
C SER A 42 -20.22 -7.47 -2.75
N SER A 43 -21.35 -7.19 -3.40
CA SER A 43 -22.67 -7.23 -2.79
C SER A 43 -23.11 -8.65 -2.45
N ILE A 44 -22.93 -9.60 -3.38
CA ILE A 44 -23.31 -11.00 -3.12
C ILE A 44 -22.33 -11.70 -2.16
N GLU A 45 -21.03 -11.38 -2.22
CA GLU A 45 -20.04 -11.88 -1.25
C GLU A 45 -20.36 -11.37 0.16
N SER A 46 -20.73 -10.09 0.31
CA SER A 46 -21.18 -9.54 1.60
C SER A 46 -22.46 -10.20 2.10
N TRP A 47 -23.46 -10.40 1.23
CA TRP A 47 -24.72 -11.08 1.58
C TRP A 47 -24.49 -12.50 2.10
N VAL A 48 -23.64 -13.28 1.44
CA VAL A 48 -23.28 -14.63 1.89
C VAL A 48 -22.44 -14.57 3.16
N GLY A 49 -21.52 -13.60 3.26
CA GLY A 49 -20.64 -13.39 4.42
C GLY A 49 -21.39 -13.06 5.71
N THR A 50 -22.60 -12.49 5.65
CA THR A 50 -23.47 -12.28 6.81
C THR A 50 -24.25 -13.54 7.24
N GLY A 51 -23.97 -14.70 6.63
CA GLY A 51 -24.59 -15.99 6.96
C GLY A 51 -25.85 -16.31 6.18
N ASN A 52 -26.21 -15.53 5.15
CA ASN A 52 -27.36 -15.84 4.32
C ASN A 52 -27.04 -16.96 3.32
N THR A 53 -27.95 -17.92 3.19
CA THR A 53 -27.81 -19.08 2.31
C THR A 53 -28.82 -19.11 1.15
N THR A 54 -29.55 -18.00 0.95
CA THR A 54 -30.58 -17.88 -0.09
C THR A 54 -30.22 -16.81 -1.11
N CYS A 55 -30.71 -16.98 -2.33
CA CYS A 55 -30.63 -15.97 -3.38
C CYS A 55 -31.49 -14.74 -3.00
N PRO A 56 -30.95 -13.50 -2.99
CA PRO A 56 -31.70 -12.30 -2.62
C PRO A 56 -32.98 -12.07 -3.41
N VAL A 57 -32.94 -12.34 -4.72
CA VAL A 57 -34.08 -12.10 -5.62
C VAL A 57 -35.08 -13.26 -5.60
N THR A 58 -34.61 -14.50 -5.78
CA THR A 58 -35.50 -15.66 -5.93
C THR A 58 -35.91 -16.28 -4.61
N ARG A 59 -35.22 -15.96 -3.51
CA ARG A 59 -35.37 -16.56 -2.18
C ARG A 59 -35.14 -18.08 -2.14
N VAL A 60 -34.64 -18.66 -3.22
CA VAL A 60 -34.28 -20.08 -3.31
C VAL A 60 -32.92 -20.30 -2.63
N PRO A 61 -32.74 -21.40 -1.87
CA PRO A 61 -31.44 -21.76 -1.31
C PRO A 61 -30.35 -21.87 -2.38
N LEU A 62 -29.18 -21.31 -2.11
CA LEU A 62 -28.00 -21.46 -2.95
C LEU A 62 -27.44 -22.86 -2.72
N SER A 63 -27.56 -23.74 -3.72
CA SER A 63 -26.97 -25.08 -3.70
C SER A 63 -25.45 -25.07 -3.79
N ASP A 64 -24.89 -23.99 -4.35
CA ASP A 64 -23.47 -23.73 -4.53
C ASP A 64 -23.21 -22.22 -4.38
N PHE A 65 -22.08 -21.88 -3.76
CA PHE A 65 -21.63 -20.50 -3.55
C PHE A 65 -20.59 -20.06 -4.60
N THR A 66 -20.32 -20.89 -5.60
CA THR A 66 -19.47 -20.52 -6.73
C THR A 66 -20.07 -19.34 -7.50
N LEU A 67 -19.28 -18.27 -7.63
CA LEU A 67 -19.66 -17.05 -8.34
C LEU A 67 -19.07 -17.06 -9.75
N ILE A 68 -19.93 -17.25 -10.76
CA ILE A 68 -19.51 -17.33 -12.16
C ILE A 68 -19.45 -15.92 -12.76
N PRO A 69 -18.31 -15.42 -13.25
CA PRO A 69 -18.25 -14.09 -13.86
C PRO A 69 -19.15 -13.94 -15.08
N ASN A 70 -19.98 -12.89 -15.12
CA ASN A 70 -20.81 -12.57 -16.29
C ASN A 70 -20.06 -11.60 -17.22
N HIS A 71 -19.17 -12.15 -18.05
CA HIS A 71 -18.33 -11.37 -18.96
C HIS A 71 -19.11 -10.57 -19.99
N THR A 72 -20.23 -11.12 -20.50
CA THR A 72 -21.09 -10.44 -21.46
C THR A 72 -21.71 -9.19 -20.85
N LEU A 73 -22.33 -9.32 -19.66
CA LEU A 73 -22.94 -8.17 -18.99
C LEU A 73 -21.89 -7.12 -18.62
N ARG A 74 -20.71 -7.54 -18.18
CA ARG A 74 -19.59 -6.62 -17.90
C ARG A 74 -19.20 -5.80 -19.13
N ARG A 75 -19.09 -6.46 -20.29
CA ARG A 75 -18.76 -5.79 -21.55
C ARG A 75 -19.83 -4.76 -21.92
N LEU A 76 -21.11 -5.12 -21.82
CA LEU A 76 -22.23 -4.21 -22.08
C LEU A 76 -22.23 -3.00 -21.12
N ILE A 77 -21.97 -3.22 -19.84
CA ILE A 77 -21.83 -2.15 -18.85
C ILE A 77 -20.67 -1.21 -19.22
N GLN A 78 -19.52 -1.77 -19.58
CA GLN A 78 -18.36 -0.96 -19.98
C GLN A 78 -18.62 -0.15 -21.26
N GLU A 79 -19.29 -0.74 -22.26
CA GLU A 79 -19.69 -0.06 -23.49
C GLU A 79 -20.67 1.09 -23.17
N TRP A 80 -21.61 0.85 -22.26
CA TRP A 80 -22.50 1.89 -21.75
C TRP A 80 -21.75 3.02 -21.02
N CYS A 81 -20.77 2.69 -20.16
CA CYS A 81 -19.94 3.71 -19.50
C CYS A 81 -19.19 4.57 -20.52
N VAL A 82 -18.62 3.97 -21.57
CA VAL A 82 -17.92 4.70 -22.63
C VAL A 82 -18.87 5.61 -23.40
N ALA A 83 -20.07 5.14 -23.72
CA ALA A 83 -21.10 5.93 -24.40
C ALA A 83 -21.58 7.13 -23.56
N ASN A 84 -21.55 7.02 -22.24
CA ASN A 84 -22.01 8.06 -21.31
C ASN A 84 -20.86 8.87 -20.67
N ARG A 85 -19.64 8.77 -21.22
CA ARG A 85 -18.46 9.45 -20.68
C ARG A 85 -18.60 10.97 -20.63
N SER A 86 -19.32 11.56 -21.60
CA SER A 86 -19.61 13.01 -21.66
C SER A 86 -20.45 13.51 -20.48
N PHE A 87 -21.15 12.60 -19.79
CA PHE A 87 -21.96 12.90 -18.62
C PHE A 87 -21.25 12.54 -17.30
N GLY A 88 -19.92 12.35 -17.33
CA GLY A 88 -19.13 12.04 -16.13
C GLY A 88 -19.12 10.57 -15.73
N VAL A 89 -19.65 9.65 -16.55
CA VAL A 89 -19.58 8.21 -16.28
C VAL A 89 -18.19 7.69 -16.64
N GLU A 90 -17.45 7.23 -15.63
CA GLU A 90 -16.16 6.59 -15.83
C GLU A 90 -16.32 5.12 -16.25
N ARG A 91 -15.39 4.65 -17.09
CA ARG A 91 -15.37 3.25 -17.50
C ARG A 91 -14.87 2.39 -16.33
N ILE A 92 -15.70 1.44 -15.91
CA ILE A 92 -15.30 0.44 -14.92
C ILE A 92 -14.17 -0.44 -15.49
N PRO A 93 -13.00 -0.52 -14.84
CA PRO A 93 -11.92 -1.38 -15.27
C PRO A 93 -12.29 -2.85 -15.12
N THR A 94 -11.87 -3.70 -16.06
CA THR A 94 -12.07 -5.15 -15.92
C THR A 94 -11.31 -5.66 -14.70
N PRO A 95 -11.97 -6.29 -13.71
CA PRO A 95 -11.28 -6.93 -12.61
C PRO A 95 -10.30 -7.97 -13.16
N LYS A 96 -8.99 -7.73 -12.98
CA LYS A 96 -7.97 -8.72 -13.36
C LYS A 96 -8.19 -9.96 -12.49
N GLN A 97 -8.25 -11.14 -13.13
CA GLN A 97 -8.26 -12.38 -12.35
C GLN A 97 -6.97 -12.46 -11.53
N PRO A 98 -7.05 -12.88 -10.26
CA PRO A 98 -5.87 -13.08 -9.45
C PRO A 98 -4.93 -14.10 -10.10
N ALA A 99 -3.64 -13.97 -9.82
CA ALA A 99 -2.65 -14.94 -10.26
C ALA A 99 -2.96 -16.33 -9.69
N GLU A 100 -2.74 -17.36 -10.51
CA GLU A 100 -2.87 -18.75 -10.09
C GLU A 100 -1.96 -19.05 -8.90
N PRO A 101 -2.48 -19.59 -7.78
CA PRO A 101 -1.68 -19.89 -6.60
C PRO A 101 -0.49 -20.82 -6.88
N ASN A 102 -0.64 -21.75 -7.82
CA ASN A 102 0.43 -22.66 -8.24
C ASN A 102 1.58 -21.91 -8.93
N LEU A 103 1.27 -20.94 -9.79
CA LEU A 103 2.30 -20.10 -10.42
C LEU A 103 3.09 -19.33 -9.36
N VAL A 104 2.38 -18.72 -8.39
CA VAL A 104 3.03 -17.96 -7.30
C VAL A 104 3.93 -18.87 -6.46
N ARG A 105 3.47 -20.09 -6.14
CA ARG A 105 4.28 -21.09 -5.42
C ARG A 105 5.54 -21.47 -6.20
N THR A 106 5.43 -21.71 -7.50
CA THR A 106 6.59 -22.00 -8.35
C THR A 106 7.59 -20.86 -8.34
N LEU A 107 7.13 -19.61 -8.51
CA LEU A 107 8.01 -18.43 -8.49
C LEU A 107 8.71 -18.26 -7.13
N LEU A 108 8.01 -18.46 -6.02
CA LEU A 108 8.60 -18.38 -4.68
C LEU A 108 9.65 -19.48 -4.47
N SER A 109 9.36 -20.72 -4.91
CA SER A 109 10.33 -21.83 -4.83
C SER A 109 11.57 -21.60 -5.69
N GLN A 110 11.41 -20.98 -6.86
CA GLN A 110 12.53 -20.59 -7.72
C GLN A 110 13.36 -19.49 -7.05
N ALA A 111 12.71 -18.48 -6.46
CA ALA A 111 13.40 -17.37 -5.80
C ALA A 111 14.23 -17.82 -4.57
N SER A 112 13.72 -18.78 -3.79
CA SER A 112 14.39 -19.27 -2.57
C SER A 112 15.40 -20.39 -2.81
N SER A 113 15.37 -21.05 -3.96
CA SER A 113 16.27 -22.17 -4.25
C SER A 113 17.74 -21.72 -4.36
N GLY A 114 18.57 -22.13 -3.41
CA GLY A 114 20.01 -21.85 -3.42
C GLY A 114 20.79 -22.53 -4.55
N SER A 115 20.25 -23.61 -5.12
CA SER A 115 20.84 -24.32 -6.27
C SER A 115 20.38 -23.77 -7.63
N ALA A 116 19.35 -22.92 -7.65
CA ALA A 116 18.87 -22.33 -8.89
C ALA A 116 19.84 -21.25 -9.41
N PRO A 117 19.98 -21.11 -10.74
CA PRO A 117 20.80 -20.05 -11.33
C PRO A 117 20.34 -18.65 -10.88
N PHE A 118 21.30 -17.76 -10.61
CA PHE A 118 21.03 -16.38 -10.16
C PHE A 118 20.00 -15.65 -11.04
N SER A 119 20.15 -15.75 -12.37
CA SER A 119 19.24 -15.13 -13.33
C SER A 119 17.80 -15.64 -13.23
N LEU A 120 17.62 -16.94 -12.98
CA LEU A 120 16.29 -17.54 -12.79
C LEU A 120 15.64 -17.00 -11.52
N ARG A 121 16.39 -16.94 -10.42
CA ARG A 121 15.92 -16.39 -9.13
C ARG A 121 15.48 -14.94 -9.27
N VAL A 122 16.28 -14.10 -9.94
CA VAL A 122 15.94 -12.70 -10.25
C VAL A 122 14.69 -12.62 -11.12
N SER A 123 14.59 -13.43 -12.18
CA SER A 123 13.44 -13.41 -13.08
C SER A 123 12.14 -13.78 -12.35
N ALA A 124 12.21 -14.72 -11.40
CA ALA A 124 11.08 -15.12 -10.58
C ALA A 124 10.61 -13.99 -9.67
N LEU A 125 11.54 -13.29 -9.01
CA LEU A 125 11.24 -12.11 -8.18
C LEU A 125 10.65 -10.96 -9.01
N ARG A 126 11.22 -10.65 -10.17
CA ARG A 126 10.66 -9.62 -11.08
C ARG A 126 9.24 -9.97 -11.51
N ARG A 127 8.96 -11.26 -11.79
CA ARG A 127 7.61 -11.73 -12.11
C ARG A 127 6.65 -11.58 -10.94
N LEU A 128 7.07 -11.96 -9.72
CA LEU A 128 6.29 -11.76 -8.48
C LEU A 128 6.00 -10.28 -8.23
N ARG A 129 6.99 -9.40 -8.43
CA ARG A 129 6.84 -7.96 -8.31
C ARG A 129 5.81 -7.40 -9.30
N GLY A 130 5.83 -7.88 -10.55
CA GLY A 130 4.82 -7.54 -11.55
C GLY A 130 3.41 -7.91 -11.09
N LEU A 131 3.23 -9.14 -10.61
CA LEU A 131 1.95 -9.61 -10.09
C LEU A 131 1.48 -8.77 -8.89
N ALA A 132 2.37 -8.48 -7.93
CA ALA A 132 2.03 -7.68 -6.76
C ALA A 132 1.64 -6.23 -7.11
N ARG A 133 2.24 -5.64 -8.17
CA ARG A 133 1.88 -4.31 -8.69
C ARG A 133 0.53 -4.33 -9.42
N ASP A 134 0.19 -5.43 -10.07
CA ASP A 134 -1.00 -5.53 -10.91
C ASP A 134 -2.32 -5.45 -10.14
N SER A 135 -2.41 -5.98 -8.91
CA SER A 135 -3.63 -5.91 -8.10
C SER A 135 -3.43 -6.24 -6.62
N ASP A 136 -4.31 -5.71 -5.75
CA ASP A 136 -4.43 -6.14 -4.34
C ASP A 136 -4.72 -7.63 -4.19
N LYS A 137 -5.55 -8.20 -5.07
CA LYS A 137 -5.88 -9.63 -5.02
C LYS A 137 -4.63 -10.49 -5.23
N ASN A 138 -3.74 -10.10 -6.14
CA ASN A 138 -2.44 -10.78 -6.32
C ASN A 138 -1.57 -10.67 -5.07
N ARG A 139 -1.56 -9.51 -4.40
CA ARG A 139 -0.87 -9.35 -3.12
C ARG A 139 -1.45 -10.31 -2.07
N SER A 140 -2.77 -10.43 -1.97
CA SER A 140 -3.40 -11.40 -1.06
C SER A 140 -2.97 -12.84 -1.36
N VAL A 141 -2.93 -13.26 -2.62
CA VAL A 141 -2.46 -14.61 -3.01
C VAL A 141 -0.98 -14.82 -2.67
N ILE A 142 -0.12 -13.83 -2.95
CA ILE A 142 1.31 -13.89 -2.61
C ILE A 142 1.50 -13.99 -1.08
N ALA A 143 0.81 -13.16 -0.31
CA ALA A 143 0.92 -13.12 1.15
C ALA A 143 0.43 -14.42 1.82
N ALA A 144 -0.50 -15.15 1.20
CA ALA A 144 -1.03 -16.43 1.68
C ALA A 144 -0.06 -17.61 1.50
N LEU A 145 1.02 -17.44 0.73
CA LEU A 145 1.96 -18.52 0.37
C LEU A 145 3.34 -18.35 1.05
N ASN A 146 3.37 -17.86 2.30
CA ASN A 146 4.60 -17.61 3.08
C ASN A 146 5.64 -16.72 2.37
N ALA A 147 5.18 -15.87 1.45
CA ALA A 147 6.09 -15.05 0.65
C ALA A 147 6.94 -14.10 1.51
N ARG A 148 6.39 -13.55 2.59
CA ARG A 148 7.09 -12.59 3.46
C ARG A 148 8.32 -13.20 4.11
N GLU A 149 8.20 -14.38 4.71
CA GLU A 149 9.33 -15.13 5.30
C GLU A 149 10.41 -15.45 4.25
N ILE A 150 9.99 -15.96 3.08
CA ILE A 150 10.91 -16.26 1.97
C ILE A 150 11.65 -14.99 1.53
N LEU A 151 10.93 -13.90 1.29
CA LEU A 151 11.53 -12.66 0.83
C LEU A 151 12.47 -12.06 1.89
N LEU A 152 12.13 -12.14 3.18
CA LEU A 152 13.01 -11.70 4.27
C LEU A 152 14.32 -12.50 4.25
N SER A 153 14.24 -13.83 4.11
CA SER A 153 15.45 -14.66 4.00
C SER A 153 16.32 -14.31 2.79
N VAL A 154 15.71 -13.93 1.65
CA VAL A 154 16.46 -13.51 0.46
C VAL A 154 17.07 -12.12 0.65
N VAL A 155 16.34 -11.17 1.25
CA VAL A 155 16.85 -9.82 1.52
C VAL A 155 18.08 -9.86 2.42
N PHE A 156 18.05 -10.68 3.48
CA PHE A 156 19.10 -10.73 4.49
C PHE A 156 20.04 -11.95 4.36
N ALA A 157 20.07 -12.59 3.19
CA ALA A 157 20.98 -13.71 2.92
C ALA A 157 22.46 -13.30 3.00
N ASP A 158 22.76 -12.07 2.61
CA ASP A 158 24.07 -11.42 2.75
C ASP A 158 23.85 -9.94 3.07
N VAL A 159 24.18 -9.55 4.30
CA VAL A 159 24.08 -8.17 4.81
C VAL A 159 25.42 -7.45 4.82
N VAL A 160 26.51 -8.14 4.52
CA VAL A 160 27.89 -7.62 4.61
C VAL A 160 28.34 -7.09 3.25
N SER A 161 27.98 -7.77 2.17
CA SER A 161 28.33 -7.36 0.81
C SER A 161 27.43 -6.25 0.26
N GLN A 162 27.83 -5.69 -0.89
CA GLN A 162 26.97 -4.80 -1.65
C GLN A 162 25.66 -5.50 -2.05
N PRO A 163 24.52 -4.79 -2.04
CA PRO A 163 23.22 -5.38 -2.28
C PRO A 163 23.16 -5.96 -3.70
N SER A 164 22.92 -7.27 -3.79
CA SER A 164 22.69 -7.91 -5.09
C SER A 164 21.30 -7.58 -5.62
N GLU A 165 21.10 -7.81 -6.91
CA GLU A 165 19.79 -7.65 -7.54
C GLU A 165 18.69 -8.49 -6.87
N LEU A 166 19.03 -9.65 -6.29
CA LEU A 166 18.08 -10.46 -5.52
C LEU A 166 17.58 -9.73 -4.28
N ASN A 167 18.48 -9.08 -3.55
CA ASN A 167 18.11 -8.32 -2.36
C ASN A 167 17.21 -7.14 -2.74
N LEU A 168 17.56 -6.42 -3.81
CA LEU A 168 16.84 -5.23 -4.29
C LEU A 168 15.45 -5.55 -4.85
N GLU A 169 15.28 -6.66 -5.58
CA GLU A 169 13.95 -7.08 -6.03
C GLU A 169 13.10 -7.60 -4.86
N SER A 170 13.70 -8.31 -3.90
CA SER A 170 12.98 -8.84 -2.75
C SER A 170 12.48 -7.74 -1.82
N ILE A 171 13.30 -6.71 -1.54
CA ILE A 171 12.88 -5.56 -0.73
C ILE A 171 11.79 -4.73 -1.43
N ALA A 172 11.86 -4.62 -2.76
CA ALA A 172 10.81 -3.97 -3.54
C ALA A 172 9.47 -4.70 -3.41
N ILE A 173 9.47 -6.03 -3.38
CA ILE A 173 8.26 -6.83 -3.14
C ILE A 173 7.79 -6.63 -1.70
N LEU A 174 8.66 -6.80 -0.70
CA LEU A 174 8.32 -6.64 0.72
C LEU A 174 7.70 -5.28 1.04
N SER A 175 8.18 -4.19 0.42
CA SER A 175 7.65 -2.84 0.61
C SER A 175 6.16 -2.66 0.23
N MET A 176 5.56 -3.65 -0.43
CA MET A 176 4.14 -3.66 -0.81
C MET A 176 3.26 -4.45 0.18
N PHE A 177 3.83 -5.01 1.24
CA PHE A 177 3.12 -5.82 2.24
C PHE A 177 3.24 -5.20 3.63
N THR A 178 2.20 -5.39 4.44
CA THR A 178 2.28 -5.17 5.87
C THR A 178 2.96 -6.37 6.53
N LEU A 179 3.97 -6.12 7.34
CA LEU A 179 4.64 -7.15 8.12
C LEU A 179 3.88 -7.44 9.42
N SER A 180 3.84 -8.70 9.80
CA SER A 180 3.34 -9.14 11.11
C SER A 180 4.40 -8.89 12.19
N GLU A 181 3.97 -8.83 13.44
CA GLU A 181 4.88 -8.57 14.57
C GLU A 181 6.08 -9.55 14.64
N PRO A 182 5.92 -10.88 14.43
CA PRO A 182 7.07 -11.80 14.39
C PRO A 182 8.06 -11.49 13.26
N GLU A 183 7.56 -11.09 12.08
CA GLU A 183 8.40 -10.70 10.94
C GLU A 183 9.15 -9.40 11.23
N CYS A 184 8.51 -8.43 11.89
CA CYS A 184 9.19 -7.21 12.32
C CYS A 184 10.27 -7.50 13.37
N LEU A 185 10.00 -8.38 14.34
CA LEU A 185 10.97 -8.81 15.34
C LEU A 185 12.15 -9.56 14.72
N TYR A 186 11.91 -10.38 13.68
CA TYR A 186 12.99 -11.01 12.92
C TYR A 186 13.97 -9.98 12.34
N VAL A 187 13.48 -8.85 11.84
CA VAL A 187 14.36 -7.78 11.34
C VAL A 187 15.05 -7.04 12.48
N ALA A 188 14.31 -6.63 13.51
CA ALA A 188 14.82 -5.75 14.55
C ALA A 188 15.75 -6.43 15.57
N SER A 189 15.63 -7.75 15.73
CA SER A 189 16.47 -8.53 16.64
C SER A 189 17.94 -8.63 16.20
N ASP A 190 18.24 -8.33 14.94
CA ASP A 190 19.57 -8.41 14.36
C ASP A 190 20.03 -6.99 13.92
N PRO A 191 20.99 -6.37 14.64
CA PRO A 191 21.49 -5.04 14.30
C PRO A 191 22.03 -4.94 12.88
N ASP A 192 22.62 -6.00 12.33
CA ASP A 192 23.19 -5.98 10.98
C ASP A 192 22.10 -5.87 9.91
N ARG A 193 20.92 -6.48 10.15
CA ARG A 193 19.75 -6.32 9.27
C ARG A 193 19.22 -4.90 9.28
N VAL A 194 19.18 -4.27 10.46
CA VAL A 194 18.77 -2.87 10.60
C VAL A 194 19.77 -1.95 9.89
N CYS A 195 21.07 -2.13 10.15
CA CYS A 195 22.14 -1.38 9.49
C CYS A 195 22.10 -1.54 7.96
N TYR A 196 21.85 -2.76 7.47
CA TYR A 196 21.69 -3.03 6.05
C TYR A 196 20.53 -2.22 5.42
N LEU A 197 19.36 -2.18 6.07
CA LEU A 197 18.24 -1.34 5.62
C LEU A 197 18.58 0.16 5.65
N VAL A 198 19.24 0.63 6.71
CA VAL A 198 19.65 2.04 6.83
C VAL A 198 20.65 2.42 5.73
N ASN A 199 21.61 1.57 5.41
CA ASN A 199 22.55 1.79 4.31
C ASN A 199 21.85 1.93 2.96
N LEU A 200 20.77 1.15 2.72
CA LEU A 200 19.97 1.26 1.50
C LEU A 200 19.22 2.61 1.37
N LEU A 201 19.06 3.38 2.45
CA LEU A 201 18.50 4.75 2.38
C LEU A 201 19.41 5.74 1.64
N PHE A 202 20.67 5.38 1.41
CA PHE A 202 21.67 6.18 0.70
C PHE A 202 22.00 5.63 -0.69
N HIS A 203 21.26 4.63 -1.17
CA HIS A 203 21.46 4.04 -2.49
C HIS A 203 21.17 5.06 -3.62
N SER A 204 21.88 4.97 -4.75
CA SER A 204 21.75 5.91 -5.88
C SER A 204 20.34 5.94 -6.49
N SER A 205 19.62 4.82 -6.46
CA SER A 205 18.23 4.72 -6.92
C SER A 205 17.24 5.12 -5.81
N ILE A 206 16.42 6.14 -6.09
CA ILE A 206 15.34 6.57 -5.19
C ILE A 206 14.33 5.46 -4.88
N ASP A 207 14.03 4.59 -5.84
CA ASP A 207 13.12 3.46 -5.61
C ASP A 207 13.65 2.52 -4.52
N VAL A 208 14.97 2.24 -4.50
CA VAL A 208 15.61 1.40 -3.48
C VAL A 208 15.51 2.07 -2.10
N ARG A 209 15.82 3.36 -2.03
CA ARG A 209 15.72 4.15 -0.80
C ARG A 209 14.31 4.12 -0.22
N VAL A 210 13.30 4.35 -1.08
CA VAL A 210 11.88 4.34 -0.71
C VAL A 210 11.41 2.94 -0.30
N ASN A 211 11.84 1.89 -1.00
CA ASN A 211 11.51 0.52 -0.59
C ASN A 211 12.09 0.19 0.78
N SER A 212 13.33 0.61 1.06
CA SER A 212 13.95 0.41 2.37
C SER A 212 13.23 1.19 3.47
N ALA A 213 12.94 2.47 3.23
CA ALA A 213 12.18 3.31 4.16
C ALA A 213 10.80 2.72 4.50
N ALA A 214 10.10 2.14 3.51
CA ALA A 214 8.82 1.48 3.72
C ALA A 214 8.95 0.23 4.62
N VAL A 215 10.03 -0.55 4.45
CA VAL A 215 10.28 -1.72 5.32
C VAL A 215 10.65 -1.26 6.74
N ILE A 216 11.52 -0.25 6.89
CA ILE A 216 11.85 0.33 8.20
C ILE A 216 10.59 0.83 8.91
N GLU A 217 9.72 1.55 8.20
CA GLU A 217 8.44 2.02 8.74
C GLU A 217 7.55 0.87 9.22
N ASN A 218 7.38 -0.18 8.41
CA ASN A 218 6.61 -1.37 8.80
C ASN A 218 7.18 -2.03 10.07
N VAL A 219 8.51 -2.13 10.16
CA VAL A 219 9.19 -2.72 11.30
C VAL A 219 8.96 -1.89 12.57
N VAL A 220 9.22 -0.57 12.51
CA VAL A 220 9.07 0.33 13.67
C VAL A 220 7.61 0.44 14.12
N ALA A 221 6.67 0.54 13.17
CA ALA A 221 5.25 0.61 13.47
C ALA A 221 4.70 -0.72 14.02
N GLY A 222 5.17 -1.86 13.49
CA GLY A 222 4.65 -3.19 13.80
C GLY A 222 5.18 -3.84 15.09
N ILE A 223 6.31 -3.40 15.64
CA ILE A 223 6.87 -3.95 16.89
C ILE A 223 6.20 -3.33 18.10
N ARG A 224 5.80 -4.09 19.13
CA ARG A 224 5.28 -3.50 20.38
C ARG A 224 6.36 -3.10 21.38
N SER A 225 7.50 -3.79 21.38
CA SER A 225 8.63 -3.54 22.29
C SER A 225 9.26 -2.14 22.06
N PRO A 226 9.31 -1.29 23.10
CA PRO A 226 9.95 0.02 22.99
C PRO A 226 11.47 -0.07 22.85
N GLU A 227 12.11 -1.16 23.32
CA GLU A 227 13.55 -1.37 23.25
C GLU A 227 14.01 -1.48 21.79
N PHE A 228 13.37 -2.33 20.99
CA PHE A 228 13.71 -2.48 19.57
C PHE A 228 13.40 -1.22 18.75
N ARG A 229 12.31 -0.50 19.04
CA ARG A 229 12.03 0.79 18.40
C ARG A 229 13.13 1.81 18.69
N THR A 230 13.62 1.82 19.93
CA THR A 230 14.72 2.69 20.35
C THR A 230 16.01 2.33 19.64
N GLN A 231 16.34 1.04 19.53
CA GLN A 231 17.50 0.54 18.80
C GLN A 231 17.49 0.99 17.33
N ILE A 232 16.38 0.78 16.60
CA ILE A 232 16.27 1.19 15.18
C ILE A 232 16.39 2.71 15.04
N SER A 233 15.73 3.47 15.93
CA SER A 233 15.80 4.93 15.90
C SER A 233 17.16 5.47 16.34
N CYS A 234 18.01 4.65 16.96
CA CYS A 234 19.36 5.03 17.34
C CYS A 234 20.35 4.86 16.19
N SER A 235 20.05 3.98 15.21
CA SER A 235 20.94 3.68 14.07
C SER A 235 21.37 4.95 13.34
N ASP A 236 22.68 5.08 13.15
CA ASP A 236 23.27 6.27 12.54
C ASP A 236 22.84 6.41 11.08
N GLY A 237 22.45 7.63 10.67
CA GLY A 237 21.99 7.91 9.31
C GLY A 237 20.52 7.58 9.05
N VAL A 238 19.78 6.97 9.98
CA VAL A 238 18.37 6.61 9.74
C VAL A 238 17.50 7.85 9.48
N PHE A 239 17.69 8.92 10.25
CA PHE A 239 16.90 10.14 10.08
C PHE A 239 17.33 10.91 8.82
N GLU A 240 18.63 11.02 8.55
CA GLU A 240 19.19 11.67 7.37
C GLU A 240 18.71 10.98 6.09
N GLY A 241 18.72 9.65 6.08
CA GLY A 241 18.22 8.85 4.96
C GLY A 241 16.74 9.07 4.68
N ILE A 242 15.90 9.09 5.73
CA ILE A 242 14.45 9.33 5.63
C ILE A 242 14.13 10.77 5.22
N VAL A 243 14.77 11.77 5.85
CA VAL A 243 14.60 13.19 5.49
C VAL A 243 15.03 13.43 4.04
N GLY A 244 16.15 12.83 3.62
CA GLY A 244 16.58 12.91 2.23
C GLY A 244 15.61 12.28 1.22
N ILE A 245 14.69 11.40 1.65
CA ILE A 245 13.61 10.88 0.79
C ILE A 245 12.46 11.89 0.73
N LEU A 246 12.10 12.51 1.86
CA LEU A 246 11.08 13.55 1.94
C LEU A 246 11.42 14.77 1.08
N SER A 247 12.70 15.13 0.97
CA SER A 247 13.15 16.25 0.16
C SER A 247 13.17 15.96 -1.35
N TYR A 248 12.88 14.73 -1.79
CA TYR A 248 12.88 14.36 -3.21
C TYR A 248 11.76 15.07 -4.01
N PRO A 249 11.91 15.37 -5.31
CA PRO A 249 10.90 16.11 -6.09
C PRO A 249 9.46 15.58 -5.99
N VAL A 250 8.50 16.50 -5.87
CA VAL A 250 7.03 16.28 -5.74
C VAL A 250 6.48 15.25 -6.72
N ALA A 251 7.03 15.22 -7.94
CA ALA A 251 6.59 14.33 -9.00
C ALA A 251 6.61 12.84 -8.60
N TYR A 252 7.38 12.48 -7.56
CA TYR A 252 7.43 11.13 -7.02
C TYR A 252 6.68 11.05 -5.66
N ASN A 253 5.34 11.10 -5.72
CA ASN A 253 4.45 11.09 -4.55
C ASN A 253 4.69 9.92 -3.57
N ARG A 254 5.17 8.76 -4.06
CA ARG A 254 5.49 7.61 -3.21
C ARG A 254 6.60 7.93 -2.20
N ALA A 255 7.59 8.76 -2.55
CA ALA A 255 8.64 9.16 -1.62
C ALA A 255 8.07 10.01 -0.47
N LEU A 256 7.23 11.00 -0.77
CA LEU A 256 6.59 11.84 0.24
C LEU A 256 5.78 10.98 1.21
N LYS A 257 4.89 10.13 0.69
CA LYS A 257 4.04 9.25 1.50
C LYS A 257 4.84 8.30 2.39
N VAL A 258 5.85 7.62 1.84
CA VAL A 258 6.67 6.68 2.63
C VAL A 258 7.54 7.42 3.62
N GLY A 259 8.15 8.53 3.20
CA GLY A 259 9.02 9.36 4.02
C GLY A 259 8.29 9.89 5.26
N ILE A 260 7.05 10.41 5.11
CA ILE A 260 6.32 10.95 6.26
C ILE A 260 5.87 9.85 7.22
N LYS A 261 5.44 8.69 6.70
CA LYS A 261 5.09 7.54 7.54
C LYS A 261 6.30 7.07 8.35
N ALA A 262 7.46 6.96 7.71
CA ALA A 262 8.69 6.52 8.36
C ALA A 262 9.17 7.53 9.41
N LEU A 263 9.20 8.82 9.06
CA LEU A 263 9.60 9.89 9.97
C LEU A 263 8.68 9.95 11.19
N PHE A 264 7.36 9.92 10.97
CA PHE A 264 6.38 9.89 12.05
C PHE A 264 6.61 8.69 12.98
N ALA A 265 6.76 7.48 12.43
CA ALA A 265 6.98 6.26 13.21
C ALA A 265 8.24 6.34 14.09
N LEU A 266 9.35 6.87 13.55
CA LEU A 266 10.59 7.09 14.31
C LEU A 266 10.42 8.18 15.38
N CYS A 267 9.71 9.27 15.08
CA CYS A 267 9.46 10.37 16.02
C CYS A 267 8.54 10.00 17.19
N LEU A 268 7.83 8.87 17.13
CA LEU A 268 7.13 8.34 18.30
C LEU A 268 8.11 8.00 19.44
N VAL A 269 9.37 7.65 19.11
CA VAL A 269 10.44 7.43 20.10
C VAL A 269 10.97 8.77 20.61
N LYS A 270 10.48 9.20 21.79
CA LYS A 270 10.82 10.51 22.39
C LYS A 270 12.32 10.79 22.48
N GLN A 271 13.13 9.78 22.79
CA GLN A 271 14.56 9.93 23.05
C GLN A 271 15.36 10.44 21.84
N HIS A 272 14.92 10.14 20.61
CA HIS A 272 15.68 10.39 19.38
C HIS A 272 15.11 11.51 18.49
N ARG A 273 14.08 12.23 18.94
CA ARG A 273 13.49 13.35 18.18
C ARG A 273 14.50 14.45 17.82
N HIS A 274 15.49 14.67 18.68
CA HIS A 274 16.56 15.64 18.41
C HIS A 274 17.41 15.26 17.20
N LYS A 275 17.60 13.96 16.92
CA LYS A 275 18.29 13.47 15.71
C LYS A 275 17.50 13.82 14.45
N ALA A 276 16.16 13.70 14.49
CA ALA A 276 15.31 14.13 13.38
C ALA A 276 15.47 15.63 13.06
N VAL A 277 15.49 16.48 14.10
CA VAL A 277 15.73 17.93 13.93
C VAL A 277 17.12 18.19 13.34
N ALA A 278 18.16 17.53 13.86
CA ALA A 278 19.52 17.66 13.34
C ALA A 278 19.66 17.21 11.88
N ALA A 279 18.88 16.21 11.47
CA ALA A 279 18.82 15.70 10.10
C ALA A 279 18.04 16.62 9.13
N GLY A 280 17.49 17.75 9.58
CA GLY A 280 16.75 18.69 8.74
C GLY A 280 15.26 18.39 8.57
N ALA A 281 14.66 17.58 9.44
CA ALA A 281 13.24 17.21 9.33
C ALA A 281 12.29 18.41 9.35
N VAL A 282 12.66 19.50 10.03
CA VAL A 282 11.81 20.71 10.15
C VAL A 282 11.61 21.38 8.80
N GLU A 283 12.70 21.65 8.07
CA GLU A 283 12.68 22.24 6.73
C GLU A 283 11.92 21.34 5.77
N ALA A 284 12.26 20.04 5.75
CA ALA A 284 11.61 19.07 4.88
C ALA A 284 10.09 18.92 5.13
N LEU A 285 9.62 19.08 6.38
CA LEU A 285 8.20 19.02 6.70
C LEU A 285 7.46 20.29 6.26
N ILE A 286 8.01 21.46 6.57
CA ILE A 286 7.33 22.73 6.28
C ILE A 286 7.28 22.99 4.77
N ASP A 287 8.39 22.78 4.06
CA ASP A 287 8.45 22.99 2.61
C ASP A 287 7.50 22.08 1.83
N ARG A 288 7.11 20.95 2.42
CA ARG A 288 6.27 19.92 1.80
C ARG A 288 4.87 19.85 2.38
N LEU A 289 4.54 20.66 3.39
CA LEU A 289 3.30 20.49 4.16
C LEU A 289 2.05 20.57 3.28
N ALA A 290 2.06 21.50 2.33
CA ALA A 290 0.97 21.71 1.36
C ALA A 290 0.83 20.59 0.31
N GLU A 291 1.85 19.73 0.16
CA GLU A 291 1.86 18.62 -0.80
C GLU A 291 1.21 17.35 -0.22
N PHE A 292 1.03 17.26 1.10
CA PHE A 292 0.40 16.10 1.73
C PHE A 292 -1.12 16.15 1.63
N GLU A 293 -1.72 14.99 1.35
CA GLU A 293 -3.17 14.84 1.28
C GLU A 293 -3.70 13.91 2.38
N LYS A 294 -4.93 14.16 2.84
CA LYS A 294 -5.71 13.27 3.72
C LYS A 294 -4.89 12.85 4.96
N CYS A 295 -4.83 11.54 5.24
CA CYS A 295 -4.15 10.97 6.39
C CYS A 295 -2.63 11.24 6.42
N ASP A 296 -2.01 11.61 5.31
CA ASP A 296 -0.58 11.91 5.27
C ASP A 296 -0.31 13.35 5.77
N ALA A 297 -1.25 14.27 5.56
CA ALA A 297 -1.20 15.62 6.15
C ALA A 297 -1.38 15.58 7.67
N GLU A 298 -2.30 14.76 8.17
CA GLU A 298 -2.48 14.51 9.60
C GLU A 298 -1.19 13.97 10.25
N ARG A 299 -0.49 13.04 9.58
CA ARG A 299 0.82 12.54 10.04
C ARG A 299 1.90 13.61 10.02
N ALA A 300 1.91 14.48 9.01
CA ALA A 300 2.84 15.60 8.95
C ALA A 300 2.64 16.56 10.12
N LEU A 301 1.40 16.98 10.38
CA LEU A 301 1.06 17.86 11.50
C LEU A 301 1.34 17.20 12.86
N ALA A 302 1.01 15.91 13.02
CA ALA A 302 1.37 15.17 14.23
C ALA A 302 2.89 15.09 14.43
N THR A 303 3.67 14.95 13.35
CA THR A 303 5.13 14.97 13.42
C THR A 303 5.64 16.34 13.84
N VAL A 304 5.08 17.43 13.30
CA VAL A 304 5.37 18.81 13.73
C VAL A 304 5.12 18.96 15.24
N GLU A 305 3.95 18.52 15.73
CA GLU A 305 3.63 18.56 17.16
C GLU A 305 4.66 17.81 18.01
N LEU A 306 5.07 16.60 17.58
CA LEU A 306 6.05 15.78 18.30
C LEU A 306 7.43 16.46 18.41
N LEU A 307 7.85 17.14 17.34
CA LEU A 307 9.13 17.84 17.26
C LEU A 307 9.11 19.20 17.98
N CYS A 308 7.98 19.93 17.97
CA CYS A 308 7.80 21.18 18.72
C CYS A 308 7.86 20.98 20.25
N ARG A 309 7.60 19.77 20.75
CA ARG A 309 7.78 19.42 22.17
C ARG A 309 9.24 19.38 22.63
N PHE A 310 10.20 19.60 21.73
CA PHE A 310 11.63 19.66 22.03
C PHE A 310 12.17 21.07 21.75
N PRO A 311 13.02 21.66 22.63
CA PRO A 311 13.45 23.06 22.49
C PRO A 311 14.10 23.38 21.14
N SER A 312 14.99 22.51 20.64
CA SER A 312 15.63 22.73 19.33
C SER A 312 14.66 22.61 18.16
N GLY A 313 13.66 21.73 18.25
CA GLY A 313 12.60 21.62 17.25
C GLY A 313 11.73 22.86 17.22
N CYS A 314 11.27 23.32 18.39
CA CYS A 314 10.49 24.55 18.53
C CYS A 314 11.24 25.77 17.97
N ALA A 315 12.52 25.93 18.32
CA ALA A 315 13.35 27.01 17.80
C ALA A 315 13.51 26.94 16.27
N ALA A 316 13.72 25.73 15.72
CA ALA A 316 13.85 25.54 14.28
C ALA A 316 12.55 25.89 13.54
N PHE A 317 11.38 25.42 14.02
CA PHE A 317 10.08 25.81 13.43
C PHE A 317 9.85 27.31 13.52
N ALA A 318 10.15 27.94 14.67
CA ALA A 318 9.99 29.38 14.85
C ALA A 318 10.90 30.20 13.91
N SER A 319 12.09 29.69 13.56
CA SER A 319 13.01 30.35 12.64
C SER A 319 12.65 30.19 11.16
N HIS A 320 11.81 29.20 10.82
CA HIS A 320 11.48 28.90 9.43
C HIS A 320 10.37 29.83 8.92
N ALA A 321 10.65 30.58 7.84
CA ALA A 321 9.80 31.68 7.38
C ALA A 321 8.37 31.25 6.99
N LEU A 322 8.21 30.01 6.55
CA LEU A 322 6.92 29.48 6.10
C LEU A 322 6.09 28.81 7.21
N THR A 323 6.60 28.70 8.44
CA THR A 323 5.89 28.00 9.53
C THR A 323 4.57 28.66 9.89
N VAL A 324 4.56 29.98 10.15
CA VAL A 324 3.35 30.70 10.57
C VAL A 324 2.31 30.82 9.46
N PRO A 325 2.66 31.05 8.18
CA PRO A 325 1.67 31.06 7.10
C PRO A 325 1.03 29.70 6.79
N LEU A 326 1.71 28.58 7.10
CA LEU A 326 1.26 27.24 6.73
C LEU A 326 0.54 26.48 7.86
N LEU A 327 0.79 26.81 9.13
CA LEU A 327 0.17 26.20 10.31
C LEU A 327 -0.96 27.07 10.86
#